data_AF-A0A3D2NCB2-F1
#
_entry.id   AF-A0A3D2NCB2-F1
#
_cell.length_a   1.000
_cell.length_b   1.000
_cell.length_c   1.000
_cell.angle_alpha   90.00
_cell.angle_beta   90.00
_cell.angle_gamma   90.00
#
_symmetry.space_group_name_H-M   'P 1'
#
loop_
_entity.id
_entity.type
_entity.pdbx_description
1 polymer ?
#
loop_
_entity_poly.entity_id
_entity_poly.type
_entity_poly.pdbx_seq_one_letter_code
_entity_poly.pdbx_strand_id
1 'polypeptide(L)'
;MSETVVSSDVRALTPANDPRFDNVWDEIVWRGLVHVSTDKEALRALLSEGPITYYCGFDPTAASLHLGHLVQLLTLRRLQLAGH
;
A
#
# COMPACT_ATOMS: atom_id res chain seq x y z
N MET A 1 -18.28 -12.36 -45.30
CA MET A 1 -18.37 -12.71 -43.87
C MET A 1 -17.26 -11.96 -43.16
N SER A 2 -17.59 -10.79 -42.60
CA SER A 2 -16.63 -9.95 -41.88
C SER A 2 -16.70 -10.35 -40.41
N GLU A 3 -15.68 -11.05 -39.91
CA GLU A 3 -15.55 -11.31 -38.47
C GLU A 3 -15.15 -10.01 -37.78
N THR A 4 -16.04 -9.52 -36.92
CA THR A 4 -15.79 -8.41 -36.02
C THR A 4 -14.89 -8.93 -34.89
N VAL A 5 -13.59 -8.60 -34.94
CA VAL A 5 -12.68 -8.84 -33.82
C VAL A 5 -13.06 -7.87 -32.70
N VAL A 6 -13.69 -8.38 -31.64
CA VAL A 6 -13.96 -7.61 -30.43
C VAL A 6 -12.63 -7.40 -29.71
N SER A 7 -12.03 -6.23 -29.88
CA SER A 7 -10.87 -5.80 -29.11
C SER A 7 -11.29 -5.65 -27.64
N SER A 8 -10.93 -6.59 -26.78
CA SER A 8 -11.14 -6.47 -25.34
C SER A 8 -10.20 -5.38 -24.80
N ASP A 9 -10.75 -4.25 -24.38
CA ASP A 9 -10.03 -3.19 -23.68
C ASP A 9 -9.27 -3.77 -22.46
N VAL A 10 -7.95 -3.89 -22.55
CA VAL A 10 -7.11 -4.25 -21.39
C VAL A 10 -7.05 -3.05 -20.46
N ARG A 11 -7.54 -3.20 -19.23
CA ARG A 11 -7.50 -2.17 -18.19
C ARG A 11 -6.80 -2.69 -16.94
N ALA A 12 -6.09 -1.80 -16.26
CA ALA A 12 -5.50 -2.10 -14.96
C ALA A 12 -6.61 -2.33 -13.92
N LEU A 13 -6.38 -3.28 -13.02
CA LEU A 13 -7.27 -3.49 -11.87
C LEU A 13 -7.16 -2.32 -10.90
N THR A 14 -8.27 -2.00 -10.25
CA THR A 14 -8.28 -1.03 -9.14
C THR A 14 -7.39 -1.55 -8.01
N PRO A 15 -6.39 -0.77 -7.55
CA PRO A 15 -5.55 -1.18 -6.43
C PRO A 15 -6.39 -1.35 -5.16
N ALA A 16 -6.21 -2.47 -4.48
CA ALA A 16 -6.87 -2.78 -3.22
C ALA A 16 -5.93 -3.57 -2.28
N ASN A 17 -6.18 -3.46 -0.99
CA ASN A 17 -5.60 -4.33 0.03
C ASN A 17 -6.31 -5.70 0.01
N ASP A 18 -5.69 -6.70 0.64
CA ASP A 18 -6.23 -8.06 0.65
C ASP A 18 -7.36 -8.17 1.71
N PRO A 19 -8.62 -8.40 1.30
CA PRO A 19 -9.77 -8.37 2.21
C PRO A 19 -9.80 -9.52 3.22
N ARG A 20 -8.87 -10.48 3.13
CA ARG A 20 -8.75 -11.59 4.10
C ARG A 20 -8.08 -11.16 5.40
N PHE A 21 -7.43 -9.99 5.44
CA PHE A 21 -6.85 -9.45 6.67
C PHE A 21 -7.84 -8.50 7.32
N ASP A 22 -8.09 -8.70 8.62
CA ASP A 22 -9.00 -7.85 9.40
C ASP A 22 -8.41 -6.44 9.61
N ASN A 23 -7.09 -6.30 9.58
CA ASN A 23 -6.38 -5.03 9.78
C ASN A 23 -5.21 -4.89 8.80
N VAL A 24 -5.00 -3.67 8.28
CA VAL A 24 -3.89 -3.35 7.37
C VAL A 24 -2.52 -3.68 7.97
N TRP A 25 -2.36 -3.56 9.29
CA TRP A 25 -1.17 -3.96 10.03
C TRP A 25 -0.79 -5.42 9.76
N ASP A 26 -1.76 -6.33 9.82
CA ASP A 26 -1.53 -7.76 9.66
C ASP A 26 -1.08 -8.08 8.23
N GLU A 27 -1.66 -7.39 7.23
CA GLU A 27 -1.25 -7.52 5.84
C GLU A 27 0.18 -7.00 5.61
N ILE A 28 0.53 -5.81 6.09
CA ILE A 28 1.88 -5.24 5.86
C ILE A 28 2.96 -6.03 6.59
N VAL A 29 2.65 -6.63 7.74
CA VAL A 29 3.55 -7.57 8.43
C VAL A 29 3.70 -8.85 7.62
N TRP A 30 2.60 -9.46 7.16
CA TRP A 30 2.65 -10.68 6.33
C TRP A 30 3.45 -10.48 5.03
N ARG A 31 3.37 -9.30 4.42
CA ARG A 31 4.15 -8.92 3.23
C ARG A 31 5.62 -8.63 3.50
N GLY A 32 6.06 -8.61 4.76
CA GLY A 32 7.43 -8.29 5.14
C GLY A 32 7.79 -6.80 5.00
N LEU A 33 6.80 -5.89 5.07
CA LEU A 33 7.02 -4.45 4.97
C LEU A 33 7.40 -3.80 6.31
N VAL A 34 7.33 -4.56 7.40
CA VAL A 34 7.64 -4.10 8.76
C VAL A 34 8.93 -4.74 9.24
N HIS A 35 9.97 -3.92 9.44
CA HIS A 35 11.21 -4.35 10.09
C HIS A 35 11.15 -4.13 11.61
N VAL A 36 10.78 -2.92 12.05
CA VAL A 36 10.67 -2.52 13.46
C VAL A 36 9.45 -1.62 13.64
N SER A 37 8.78 -1.72 14.78
CA SER A 37 7.79 -0.76 15.28
C SER A 37 8.16 -0.39 16.72
N THR A 38 7.85 0.84 17.13
CA THR A 38 8.03 1.30 18.52
C THR A 38 7.20 0.48 19.49
N ASP A 39 5.96 0.20 19.11
CA ASP A 39 5.01 -0.65 19.81
C ASP A 39 4.07 -1.24 18.74
N LYS A 40 4.02 -2.57 18.63
CA LYS A 40 3.28 -3.24 17.55
C LYS A 40 1.79 -3.29 17.89
N GLU A 41 1.49 -3.59 19.14
CA GLU A 41 0.15 -3.76 19.67
C GLU A 41 -0.59 -2.42 19.68
N ALA A 42 0.07 -1.35 20.14
CA ALA A 42 -0.51 -0.01 20.14
C ALA A 42 -0.75 0.51 18.73
N LEU A 43 0.18 0.30 17.78
CA LEU A 43 0.01 0.73 16.41
C LEU A 43 -1.13 -0.04 15.71
N ARG A 44 -1.23 -1.35 15.93
CA ARG A 44 -2.34 -2.16 15.38
C ARG A 44 -3.70 -1.70 15.93
N ALA A 45 -3.77 -1.40 17.22
CA ALA A 45 -4.98 -0.86 17.85
C ALA A 45 -5.35 0.50 17.24
N LEU A 46 -4.40 1.42 17.14
CA LEU A 46 -4.58 2.75 16.54
C LEU A 46 -5.10 2.67 15.09
N LEU A 47 -4.53 1.77 14.28
CA LEU A 47 -4.98 1.51 12.91
C LEU A 47 -6.40 0.89 12.83
N SER A 48 -6.99 0.48 13.95
CA SER A 48 -8.38 -0.01 14.01
C SER A 48 -9.39 1.08 14.42
N GLU A 49 -8.93 2.19 14.99
CA GLU A 49 -9.79 3.22 15.60
C GLU A 49 -10.31 4.25 14.58
N GLY A 50 -9.66 4.37 13.43
CA GLY A 50 -10.08 5.26 12.34
C GLY A 50 -8.92 5.76 11.47
N PRO A 51 -9.17 6.78 10.63
CA PRO A 51 -8.12 7.42 9.84
C PRO A 51 -7.05 8.06 10.71
N ILE A 52 -5.79 7.94 10.30
CA ILE A 52 -4.67 8.55 11.01
C ILE A 52 -3.78 9.32 10.03
N THR A 53 -3.18 10.40 10.49
CA THR A 53 -2.18 11.11 9.69
C THR A 53 -0.82 10.45 9.84
N TYR A 54 -0.17 10.11 8.72
CA TYR A 54 1.18 9.55 8.66
C TYR A 54 2.02 10.26 7.61
N TYR A 55 3.34 10.10 7.69
CA TYR A 55 4.27 10.65 6.72
C TYR A 55 5.47 9.71 6.50
N CYS A 56 6.12 9.86 5.35
CA CYS A 56 7.47 9.33 5.09
C CYS A 56 8.30 10.45 4.47
N GLY A 57 9.49 10.69 5.02
CA GLY A 57 10.43 11.67 4.46
C GLY A 57 11.20 11.09 3.27
N PHE A 58 11.45 11.93 2.26
CA PHE A 58 12.33 11.64 1.14
C PHE A 58 13.27 12.84 0.95
N ASP A 59 14.56 12.65 1.20
CA ASP A 59 15.55 13.71 0.97
C ASP A 59 15.94 13.76 -0.51
N PRO A 60 15.99 14.95 -1.14
CA PRO A 60 16.28 15.13 -2.56
C PRO A 60 17.77 14.95 -2.86
N THR A 61 18.26 13.72 -2.67
CA THR A 61 19.68 13.34 -2.85
C THR A 61 20.05 13.07 -4.32
N ALA A 62 19.06 12.96 -5.20
CA ALA A 62 19.21 12.79 -6.65
C ALA A 62 18.04 13.45 -7.40
N ALA A 63 18.16 13.56 -8.72
CA ALA A 63 17.12 14.17 -9.58
C ALA A 63 15.82 13.35 -9.67
N SER A 64 15.82 12.10 -9.20
CA SER A 64 14.66 11.21 -9.26
C SER A 64 14.71 10.15 -8.15
N LEU A 65 13.53 9.68 -7.74
CA LEU A 65 13.42 8.49 -6.91
C LEU A 65 13.73 7.24 -7.75
N HIS A 66 14.45 6.30 -7.16
CA HIS A 66 14.70 4.98 -7.74
C HIS A 66 13.95 3.86 -6.99
N LEU A 67 14.09 2.62 -7.48
CA LEU A 67 13.44 1.41 -6.94
C LEU A 67 13.56 1.25 -5.41
N GLY A 68 14.68 1.64 -4.81
CA GLY A 68 14.87 1.60 -3.35
C GLY A 68 13.78 2.33 -2.52
N HIS A 69 13.14 3.37 -3.07
CA HIS A 69 12.06 4.09 -2.39
C HIS A 69 10.70 3.39 -2.49
N LEU A 70 10.58 2.40 -3.38
CA LEU A 70 9.29 1.77 -3.68
C LEU A 70 8.72 1.04 -2.46
N VAL A 71 9.57 0.46 -1.61
CA VAL A 71 9.12 -0.23 -0.39
C VAL A 71 8.35 0.74 0.53
N GLN A 72 8.90 1.92 0.77
CA GLN A 72 8.26 2.95 1.59
C GLN A 72 6.97 3.46 0.94
N LEU A 73 7.00 3.73 -0.36
CA LEU A 73 5.83 4.20 -1.12
C LEU A 73 4.69 3.17 -1.14
N LEU A 74 5.01 1.88 -1.26
CA LEU A 74 4.01 0.80 -1.21
C LEU A 74 3.39 0.69 0.18
N THR A 75 4.18 0.84 1.25
CA THR A 75 3.63 0.88 2.62
C THR A 75 2.68 2.06 2.81
N LEU A 76 3.07 3.27 2.38
CA LEU A 76 2.20 4.45 2.41
C LEU A 76 0.89 4.21 1.63
N ARG A 77 0.99 3.66 0.42
CA ARG A 77 -0.17 3.39 -0.43
C ARG A 77 -1.13 2.37 0.22
N ARG A 78 -0.61 1.38 0.95
CA ARG A 78 -1.45 0.41 1.66
C ARG A 78 -2.21 1.03 2.81
N LEU A 79 -1.58 1.91 3.58
CA LEU A 79 -2.25 2.68 4.62
C LEU A 79 -3.35 3.57 4.00
N GLN A 80 -3.05 4.24 2.89
CA GLN A 80 -4.02 5.05 2.16
C GLN A 80 -5.22 4.23 1.64
N LEU A 81 -4.96 3.03 1.09
CA LEU A 81 -6.01 2.13 0.62
C LEU A 81 -6.87 1.57 1.76
N ALA A 82 -6.34 1.52 2.98
CA ALA A 82 -7.09 1.15 4.18
C ALA A 82 -7.90 2.33 4.77
N GLY A 83 -7.81 3.53 4.18
CA GLY A 83 -8.57 4.70 4.61
C GLY A 83 -7.88 5.54 5.70
N HIS A 84 -6.58 5.32 5.91
CA HIS A 84 -5.76 6.21 6.75
C HIS A 84 -5.25 7.40 5.94
#